data_AF-A0A914IHX0-F1
#
_entry.id   AF-A0A914IHX0-F1
#
_cell.length_a   1.000
_cell.length_b   1.000
_cell.length_c   1.000
_cell.angle_alpha   90.00
_cell.angle_beta   90.00
_cell.angle_gamma   90.00
#
_symmetry.space_group_name_H-M   'P 1'
#
loop_
_entity.id
_entity.type
_entity.pdbx_description
1 polymer ?
#
loop_
_entity_poly.entity_id
_entity_poly.type
_entity_poly.pdbx_seq_one_letter_code
_entity_poly.pdbx_strand_id
1 'polypeptide(L)'
;MYYGITLVVSFHPTFITKVDQAFHVKCFFEEANRGLTAELGVSMIPTTEVEARHGIPGCTYSIHRSSIDDLDAGKPPGPPIQFAKVGDKVLHQWHCDDQMFGVLINNCYVTDGVKERADVIDSRGCPVD
;
A
#
# COMPACT_ATOMS: atom_id res chain seq x y z
N MET A 1 9.34 2.85 -9.67
CA MET A 1 10.05 1.81 -8.88
C MET A 1 9.82 2.08 -7.39
N TYR A 2 9.75 1.09 -6.50
CA TYR A 2 9.61 1.36 -5.06
C TYR A 2 10.67 0.61 -4.24
N TYR A 3 11.14 1.25 -3.18
CA TYR A 3 12.07 0.68 -2.22
C TYR A 3 11.37 0.57 -0.87
N GLY A 4 11.45 -0.62 -0.25
CA GLY A 4 10.87 -0.88 1.05
C GLY A 4 11.96 -1.15 2.10
N ILE A 5 11.77 -0.66 3.32
CA ILE A 5 12.59 -1.01 4.49
C ILE A 5 11.67 -1.31 5.68
N THR A 6 11.99 -2.36 6.43
CA THR A 6 11.31 -2.66 7.69
C THR A 6 12.19 -2.22 8.85
N LEU A 7 11.67 -1.33 9.69
CA LEU A 7 12.29 -0.90 10.94
C LEU A 7 11.66 -1.68 12.09
N VAL A 8 12.47 -2.43 12.83
CA VAL A 8 12.04 -3.15 14.03
C VAL A 8 12.62 -2.47 15.25
N VAL A 9 11.75 -1.96 16.12
CA VAL A 9 12.10 -1.34 17.40
C VAL A 9 11.84 -2.37 18.49
N SER A 10 12.91 -2.97 19.00
CA SER A 10 12.87 -3.91 20.11
C SER A 10 13.45 -3.30 21.38
N PHE A 11 12.73 -3.45 22.49
CA PHE A 11 13.15 -2.92 23.79
C PHE A 11 14.03 -3.89 24.57
N HIS A 12 14.17 -5.14 24.11
CA HIS A 12 15.07 -6.12 24.68
C HIS A 12 16.06 -6.63 23.62
N PRO A 13 17.39 -6.62 23.90
CA PRO A 13 18.41 -6.86 22.88
C PRO A 13 18.45 -8.29 22.32
N THR A 14 17.78 -9.25 22.96
CA THR A 14 17.88 -10.69 22.63
C THR A 14 16.57 -11.38 22.27
N PHE A 15 15.40 -10.76 22.49
CA PHE A 15 14.12 -11.41 22.23
C PHE A 15 13.01 -10.39 21.99
N ILE A 16 12.08 -10.75 21.11
CA ILE A 16 10.94 -9.90 20.76
C ILE A 16 9.86 -10.00 21.84
N THR A 17 9.39 -8.85 22.31
CA THR A 17 8.35 -8.76 23.34
C THR A 17 7.06 -8.18 22.77
N LYS A 18 5.94 -8.32 23.51
CA LYS A 18 4.63 -7.79 23.11
C LYS A 18 4.63 -6.26 22.87
N VAL A 19 5.58 -5.53 23.45
CA VAL A 19 5.67 -4.07 23.30
C VAL A 19 6.55 -3.63 22.14
N ASP A 20 7.23 -4.56 21.47
CA ASP A 20 8.07 -4.25 20.30
C ASP A 20 7.20 -3.88 19.10
N GLN A 21 7.73 -3.02 18.23
CA GLN A 21 7.01 -2.47 17.09
C GLN A 21 7.80 -2.67 15.80
N ALA A 22 7.12 -3.03 14.72
CA ALA A 22 7.69 -3.13 13.40
C ALA A 22 6.96 -2.20 12.43
N PHE A 23 7.73 -1.41 11.69
CA PHE A 23 7.22 -0.43 10.73
C PHE A 23 7.77 -0.77 9.35
N HIS A 24 6.89 -1.04 8.39
CA HIS A 24 7.29 -1.27 7.00
C HIS A 24 7.11 0.02 6.18
N VAL A 25 8.22 0.69 5.91
CA VAL A 25 8.26 1.96 5.17
C VAL A 25 8.44 1.66 3.68
N LYS A 26 7.54 2.19 2.85
CA LYS A 26 7.64 2.10 1.38
C LYS A 26 7.87 3.48 0.79
N CYS A 27 8.97 3.63 0.05
CA CYS A 27 9.28 4.84 -0.71
C CYS A 27 9.02 4.57 -2.19
N PHE A 28 8.09 5.31 -2.76
CA PHE A 28 7.77 5.24 -4.19
C PHE A 28 8.60 6.28 -4.94
N PHE A 29 9.44 5.82 -5.85
CA PHE A 29 10.24 6.67 -6.72
C PHE A 29 9.65 6.65 -8.13
N GLU A 30 9.24 7.84 -8.56
CA GLU A 30 8.88 8.10 -9.95
C GLU A 30 10.18 8.29 -10.74
N GLU A 31 10.38 7.44 -11.74
CA GLU A 31 11.54 7.54 -12.62
C GLU A 31 11.22 8.57 -13.69
N ALA A 32 11.49 9.84 -13.40
CA ALA A 32 11.31 10.92 -14.36
C ALA A 32 12.51 10.97 -15.31
N ASN A 33 12.31 10.60 -16.58
CA ASN A 33 13.31 10.79 -17.62
C ASN A 33 13.46 12.29 -17.92
N ARG A 34 14.25 13.01 -17.11
CA ARG A 34 14.64 14.39 -17.42
C ARG A 34 15.72 14.35 -18.50
N GLY A 35 15.31 14.41 -19.76
CA GLY A 35 16.23 14.74 -20.85
C GLY A 35 16.79 16.14 -20.61
N LEU A 36 18.10 16.24 -20.37
CA LEU A 36 18.81 17.52 -20.40
C LEU A 36 18.88 17.98 -21.86
N THR A 37 17.89 18.75 -22.31
CA THR A 37 17.97 19.47 -23.58
C THR A 37 18.89 20.67 -23.40
N ALA A 38 20.09 20.61 -23.96
CA ALA A 38 20.93 21.78 -24.13
C ALA A 38 20.24 22.74 -25.12
N GLU A 39 19.91 23.95 -24.67
CA GLU A 39 19.23 24.96 -25.48
C GLU A 39 20.15 25.46 -26.61
N LEU A 40 19.86 25.05 -27.85
CA LEU A 40 20.28 25.79 -29.03
C LEU A 40 19.08 26.65 -29.46
N GLY A 41 19.21 27.97 -29.33
CA GLY A 41 18.12 28.93 -29.51
C GLY A 41 17.57 28.98 -30.94
N VAL A 42 16.43 28.33 -31.16
CA VAL A 42 15.54 28.57 -32.29
C VAL A 42 14.13 28.70 -31.73
N SER A 43 13.54 29.90 -31.84
CA SER A 43 12.21 30.21 -31.32
C SER A 43 11.14 29.52 -32.17
N MET A 44 10.61 28.40 -31.67
CA MET A 44 9.29 27.90 -32.03
C MET A 44 8.29 28.33 -30.96
N ILE A 45 7.04 28.57 -31.36
CA ILE A 45 5.94 28.90 -30.45
C ILE A 45 5.96 27.87 -29.31
N PRO A 46 6.10 28.29 -28.03
CA PRO A 46 6.21 27.35 -26.94
C PRO A 46 4.89 26.60 -26.82
N THR A 47 4.93 25.30 -27.09
CA THR A 47 3.87 24.39 -26.67
C THR A 47 3.95 24.31 -25.15
N THR A 48 2.93 24.81 -24.46
CA THR A 48 2.77 24.59 -23.02
C THR A 48 2.51 23.10 -22.83
N GLU A 49 3.50 22.35 -22.36
CA GLU A 49 3.27 21.00 -21.87
C GLU A 49 2.36 21.10 -20.65
N VAL A 50 1.09 20.69 -20.83
CA VAL A 50 0.19 20.46 -19.71
C VAL A 50 0.66 19.15 -19.07
N GLU A 51 1.61 19.25 -18.15
CA GLU A 51 1.95 18.17 -17.24
C GLU A 51 0.73 17.90 -16.34
N ALA A 52 -0.22 17.11 -16.84
CA ALA A 52 -1.18 16.42 -16.00
C ALA A 52 -0.44 15.28 -15.27
N ARG A 53 0.51 15.63 -14.41
CA ARG A 53 1.03 14.72 -13.39
C ARG A 53 -0.09 14.53 -12.36
N HIS A 54 -1.12 13.75 -12.70
CA HIS A 54 -1.95 13.15 -11.68
C HIS A 54 -1.05 12.18 -10.94
N GLY A 55 -0.49 12.64 -9.81
CA GLY A 55 0.22 11.77 -8.90
C GLY A 55 -0.70 10.61 -8.54
N ILE A 56 -0.16 9.40 -8.53
CA ILE A 56 -0.94 8.22 -8.12
C ILE A 56 -1.60 8.57 -6.78
N PRO A 57 -2.92 8.43 -6.67
CA PRO A 57 -3.67 8.70 -5.45
C PRO A 57 -3.05 7.95 -4.31
N GLY A 58 -2.84 8.63 -3.18
CA GLY A 58 -2.42 7.96 -1.96
C GLY A 58 -3.51 6.99 -1.52
N CYS A 59 -3.34 5.71 -1.83
CA CYS A 59 -4.19 4.67 -1.27
C CYS A 59 -3.78 4.41 0.19
N THR A 60 -4.76 4.28 1.06
CA THR A 60 -4.59 3.91 2.45
C THR A 60 -5.08 2.49 2.68
N TYR A 61 -4.37 1.75 3.54
CA TYR A 61 -4.70 0.38 3.88
C TYR A 61 -5.01 0.27 5.37
N SER A 62 -6.12 -0.38 5.71
CA SER A 62 -6.56 -0.60 7.08
C SER A 62 -7.23 -1.96 7.26
N ILE A 63 -7.19 -2.48 8.48
CA ILE A 63 -7.81 -3.76 8.86
C ILE A 63 -8.91 -3.48 9.87
N HIS A 64 -10.08 -4.09 9.71
CA HIS A 64 -11.26 -3.86 10.56
C HIS A 64 -11.85 -5.17 11.09
N ARG A 65 -12.53 -5.14 12.24
CA ARG A 65 -13.35 -6.27 12.75
C ARG A 65 -14.74 -6.22 12.13
N SER A 66 -14.80 -6.45 10.84
CA SER A 66 -16.03 -6.52 10.05
C SER A 66 -15.84 -7.53 8.93
N SER A 67 -16.88 -7.73 8.13
CA SER A 67 -16.88 -8.63 6.99
C SER A 67 -17.37 -7.92 5.73
N ILE A 68 -17.15 -8.55 4.56
CA ILE A 68 -17.71 -8.05 3.30
C ILE A 68 -19.24 -8.05 3.34
N ASP A 69 -19.85 -9.06 3.97
CA ASP A 69 -21.31 -9.15 4.13
C ASP A 69 -21.88 -7.96 4.93
N ASP A 70 -21.14 -7.47 5.94
CA ASP A 70 -21.54 -6.30 6.70
C ASP A 70 -21.50 -5.02 5.86
N LEU A 71 -20.49 -4.88 5.00
CA LEU A 71 -20.38 -3.76 4.06
C LEU A 71 -21.50 -3.79 3.02
N ASP A 72 -21.77 -4.96 2.45
CA ASP A 72 -22.83 -5.15 1.46
C ASP A 72 -24.23 -4.89 2.05
N ALA A 73 -24.39 -5.15 3.35
CA ALA A 73 -25.59 -4.76 4.11
C ALA A 73 -25.65 -3.26 4.48
N GLY A 74 -24.68 -2.46 4.05
CA GLY A 74 -24.61 -1.01 4.28
C GLY A 74 -24.09 -0.62 5.67
N LYS A 75 -23.53 -1.55 6.45
CA LYS A 75 -22.91 -1.22 7.73
C LYS A 75 -21.51 -0.64 7.49
N PRO A 76 -21.07 0.33 8.31
CA PRO A 76 -19.71 0.83 8.22
C PRO A 76 -18.70 -0.26 8.63
N PRO A 77 -17.46 -0.22 8.08
CA PRO A 77 -16.40 -1.17 8.42
C PRO A 77 -15.99 -1.11 9.90
N GLY A 78 -16.25 0.00 10.58
CA GLY A 78 -15.88 0.24 11.97
C GLY A 78 -14.46 0.78 12.12
N PRO A 79 -13.95 0.97 13.36
CA PRO A 79 -12.61 1.46 13.59
C PRO A 79 -11.54 0.42 13.19
N PRO A 80 -10.35 0.86 12.73
CA PRO A 80 -9.26 -0.03 12.41
C PRO A 80 -8.73 -0.74 13.67
N ILE A 81 -8.27 -1.98 13.50
CA ILE A 81 -7.75 -2.81 14.58
C ILE A 81 -6.26 -3.05 14.42
N GLN A 82 -5.58 -3.22 15.55
CA GLN A 82 -4.16 -3.61 15.59
C GLN A 82 -3.99 -5.08 16.01
N PHE A 83 -5.03 -5.70 16.58
CA PHE A 83 -4.96 -7.04 17.15
C PHE A 83 -6.24 -7.82 16.80
N ALA A 84 -6.08 -9.08 16.43
CA ALA A 84 -7.17 -10.03 16.23
C ALA A 84 -6.87 -11.33 16.98
N LYS A 85 -7.90 -12.11 17.30
CA LYS A 85 -7.75 -13.46 17.88
C LYS A 85 -7.97 -14.51 16.80
N VAL A 86 -7.41 -15.70 17.02
CA VAL A 86 -7.68 -16.85 16.15
C VAL A 86 -9.18 -17.13 16.13
N GLY A 87 -9.76 -17.19 14.93
CA GLY A 87 -11.20 -17.35 14.71
C GLY A 87 -11.94 -16.03 14.45
N ASP A 88 -11.33 -14.87 14.68
CA ASP A 88 -11.93 -13.59 14.29
C ASP A 88 -11.90 -13.45 12.76
N LYS A 89 -13.00 -12.98 12.17
CA LYS A 89 -13.03 -12.50 10.79
C LYS A 89 -12.56 -11.04 10.75
N VAL A 90 -11.67 -10.73 9.80
CA VAL A 90 -11.17 -9.38 9.59
C VAL A 90 -11.38 -8.96 8.15
N LEU A 91 -11.64 -7.67 7.96
CA LEU A 91 -11.79 -7.05 6.65
C LEU A 91 -10.54 -6.24 6.35
N HIS A 92 -9.90 -6.55 5.22
CA HIS A 92 -8.81 -5.77 4.65
C HIS A 92 -9.39 -4.73 3.69
N GLN A 93 -9.14 -3.44 3.95
CA GLN A 93 -9.71 -2.34 3.17
C GLN A 93 -8.62 -1.47 2.57
N TRP A 94 -8.68 -1.28 1.25
CA TRP A 94 -7.89 -0.28 0.53
C TRP A 94 -8.82 0.87 0.15
N HIS A 95 -8.51 2.07 0.63
CA HIS A 95 -9.25 3.28 0.32
C HIS A 95 -8.36 4.22 -0.50
N CYS A 96 -8.81 4.54 -1.71
CA CYS A 96 -8.12 5.42 -2.65
C CYS A 96 -9.09 6.53 -3.04
N ASP A 97 -8.66 7.78 -2.91
CA ASP A 97 -9.47 8.95 -3.24
C ASP A 97 -9.13 9.41 -4.66
N ASP A 98 -9.70 8.72 -5.66
CA ASP A 98 -9.53 9.05 -7.07
C ASP A 98 -10.75 8.66 -7.89
N GLN A 99 -11.08 9.51 -8.86
CA GLN A 99 -12.27 9.39 -9.69
C GLN A 99 -11.97 8.89 -11.12
N MET A 100 -10.70 8.86 -11.52
CA MET A 100 -10.23 8.49 -12.86
C MET A 100 -9.59 7.10 -12.92
N PHE A 101 -9.01 6.60 -11.82
CA PHE A 101 -8.27 5.34 -11.77
C PHE A 101 -8.93 4.34 -10.81
N GLY A 102 -8.90 3.07 -11.21
CA GLY A 102 -9.24 1.93 -10.34
C GLY A 102 -7.98 1.28 -9.77
N VAL A 103 -8.13 0.58 -8.65
CA VAL A 103 -7.01 -0.14 -8.01
C VAL A 103 -7.18 -1.65 -8.16
N LEU A 104 -6.09 -2.29 -8.58
CA LEU A 104 -5.95 -3.74 -8.57
C LEU A 104 -4.96 -4.14 -7.49
N ILE A 105 -5.40 -4.98 -6.56
CA ILE A 105 -4.59 -5.54 -5.51
C ILE A 105 -4.13 -6.93 -5.98
N ASN A 106 -2.82 -7.18 -6.00
CA ASN A 106 -2.25 -8.48 -6.34
C ASN A 106 -1.03 -8.79 -5.45
N ASN A 107 -0.63 -10.05 -5.39
CA ASN A 107 0.54 -10.51 -4.65
C ASN A 107 0.54 -10.10 -3.17
N CYS A 108 -0.60 -10.20 -2.48
CA CYS A 108 -0.64 -9.97 -1.03
C CYS A 108 -0.26 -11.23 -0.28
N TYR A 109 0.57 -11.04 0.75
CA TYR A 109 1.04 -12.12 1.60
C TYR A 109 1.22 -11.62 3.03
N VAL A 110 1.07 -12.54 3.98
CA VAL A 110 1.34 -12.34 5.41
C VAL A 110 2.66 -13.01 5.73
N THR A 111 3.46 -12.38 6.58
CA THR A 111 4.74 -12.91 7.04
C THR A 111 4.85 -12.80 8.56
N ASP A 112 5.57 -13.74 9.17
CA ASP A 112 5.98 -13.69 10.56
C ASP A 112 7.13 -12.69 10.83
N GLY A 113 7.66 -12.06 9.77
CA GLY A 113 8.78 -11.13 9.84
C GLY A 113 10.15 -11.81 9.79
N VAL A 114 10.21 -13.14 9.67
CA VAL A 114 11.45 -13.92 9.64
C VAL A 114 11.59 -14.69 8.33
N LYS A 115 10.73 -15.68 8.10
CA LYS A 115 10.89 -16.61 6.96
C LYS A 115 9.58 -17.21 6.47
N GLU A 116 8.60 -17.38 7.35
CA GLU A 116 7.31 -17.92 6.95
C GLU A 116 6.50 -16.86 6.20
N ARG A 117 5.90 -17.31 5.09
CA ARG A 117 5.07 -16.50 4.22
C ARG A 117 3.86 -17.31 3.80
N ALA A 118 2.68 -16.72 3.98
CA ALA A 118 1.42 -17.24 3.46
C ALA A 118 0.85 -16.24 2.46
N ASP A 119 0.55 -16.70 1.25
CA ASP A 119 -0.12 -15.86 0.26
C ASP A 119 -1.61 -15.75 0.59
N VAL A 120 -2.17 -14.56 0.39
CA VAL A 120 -3.59 -14.22 0.61
C VAL A 120 -4.24 -13.81 -0.70
N ILE A 121 -3.50 -13.11 -1.57
CA ILE A 121 -3.94 -12.74 -2.92
C ILE A 121 -2.85 -13.11 -3.92
N ASP A 122 -3.22 -13.87 -4.95
CA ASP A 122 -2.28 -14.33 -5.99
C ASP A 122 -1.82 -13.19 -6.93
N SER A 123 -0.96 -13.53 -7.89
CA SER A 123 -0.44 -12.60 -8.89
C SER A 123 -1.48 -12.01 -9.85
N ARG A 124 -2.65 -12.62 -9.94
CA ARG A 124 -3.77 -12.18 -10.78
C ARG A 124 -4.81 -11.39 -9.98
N GLY A 125 -4.62 -11.23 -8.68
CA GLY A 125 -5.56 -10.54 -7.80
C GLY A 125 -6.68 -11.44 -7.27
N CYS A 126 -6.54 -12.77 -7.34
CA CYS A 126 -7.52 -13.71 -6.82
C CYS A 126 -7.22 -14.06 -5.35
N PRO A 127 -8.25 -14.14 -4.47
CA PRO A 127 -8.06 -14.62 -3.10
C PRO A 127 -7.68 -16.09 -3.09
N VAL A 128 -6.74 -16.45 -2.20
CA VAL A 128 -6.26 -17.83 -2.02
C VAL A 128 -6.34 -18.30 -0.56
N ASP A 129 -6.90 -17.46 0.32
CA ASP A 129 -7.12 -17.75 1.73
C ASP A 129 -8.46 -18.44 2.04
#